data_AF-A0A922LWC7-F1
#
_entry.id   AF-A0A922LWC7-F1
#
_cell.length_a   1.000
_cell.length_b   1.000
_cell.length_c   1.000
_cell.angle_alpha   90.00
_cell.angle_beta   90.00
_cell.angle_gamma   90.00
#
_symmetry.space_group_name_H-M   'P 1'
#
loop_
_entity.id
_entity.type
_entity.pdbx_description
1 polymer ?
#
loop_
_entity_poly.entity_id
_entity_poly.type
_entity_poly.pdbx_seq_one_letter_code
_entity_poly.pdbx_strand_id
1 'polypeptide(L)'
;MTRFRTTVYHPQANGLVERFHRQLKASLSAANVSQWTDALPFVLLGIRNAVKADIGYTAAQLVYGTTLRLPGGFVDPSSSSMNMDLTSYTNRLTNAMHSVKPVSTGPQSTDIFVQPDLWYSTHVFVRRDSHRRPFEPAYEGPIKVLQREPKYYIIDKDGTNDSISIDRLKAAYLEGNPIHVDFPSVQSHNTTPTLIIPYPTTTNTHDGTSTVSENKLKTTRSGRRVRFAEHLNDYCT
;
A
#
# COMPACT_ATOMS: atom_id res chain seq x y z
N MET A 1 -9.79 -12.31 25.56
CA MET A 1 -8.78 -12.60 24.52
C MET A 1 -8.88 -11.52 23.46
N THR A 2 -7.92 -10.59 23.39
CA THR A 2 -8.00 -9.40 22.53
C THR A 2 -7.59 -9.76 21.10
N ARG A 3 -8.44 -9.46 20.11
CA ARG A 3 -8.16 -9.75 18.70
C ARG A 3 -7.65 -8.49 17.99
N PHE A 4 -6.37 -8.47 17.66
CA PHE A 4 -5.81 -7.47 16.76
C PHE A 4 -6.26 -7.74 15.31
N ARG A 5 -6.52 -6.67 14.56
CA ARG A 5 -6.92 -6.71 13.14
C ARG A 5 -6.02 -5.75 12.35
N THR A 6 -5.67 -6.13 11.13
CA THR A 6 -4.99 -5.25 10.17
C THR A 6 -6.00 -4.40 9.41
N THR A 7 -5.56 -3.27 8.85
CA THR A 7 -6.36 -2.46 7.92
C THR A 7 -6.73 -3.25 6.65
N VAL A 8 -7.86 -2.88 6.04
CA VAL A 8 -8.40 -3.61 4.88
C VAL A 8 -7.52 -3.38 3.63
N TYR A 9 -7.28 -4.45 2.86
CA TYR A 9 -6.42 -4.47 1.66
C TYR A 9 -4.96 -4.04 1.88
N HIS A 10 -4.41 -4.26 3.08
CA HIS A 10 -3.02 -3.93 3.42
C HIS A 10 -2.23 -5.18 3.88
N PRO A 11 -1.89 -6.12 2.97
CA PRO A 11 -1.17 -7.36 3.30
C PRO A 11 0.22 -7.14 3.93
N GLN A 12 0.82 -5.96 3.72
CA GLN A 12 2.11 -5.57 4.29
C GLN A 12 2.11 -5.64 5.82
N ALA A 13 0.99 -5.30 6.48
CA ALA A 13 0.87 -5.38 7.94
C ALA A 13 0.93 -6.82 8.49
N ASN A 14 0.62 -7.83 7.67
CA ASN A 14 0.80 -9.25 8.01
C ASN A 14 1.98 -9.89 7.26
N GLY A 15 2.96 -9.07 6.85
CA GLY A 15 4.02 -9.47 5.92
C GLY A 15 4.93 -10.60 6.38
N LEU A 16 4.92 -11.01 7.66
CA LEU A 16 5.61 -12.23 8.11
C LEU A 16 4.86 -13.49 7.65
N VAL A 17 3.54 -13.53 7.83
CA VAL A 17 2.68 -14.64 7.42
C VAL A 17 2.64 -14.74 5.90
N GLU A 18 2.55 -13.61 5.18
CA GLU A 18 2.56 -13.64 3.71
C GLU A 18 3.90 -14.09 3.12
N ARG A 19 5.04 -13.72 3.76
CA ARG A 19 6.36 -14.25 3.39
C ARG A 19 6.46 -15.76 3.68
N PHE A 20 5.87 -16.25 4.78
CA PHE A 20 5.76 -17.68 5.07
C PHE A 20 4.86 -18.41 4.06
N HIS A 21 3.71 -17.86 3.67
CA HIS A 21 2.86 -18.43 2.62
C HIS A 21 3.61 -18.62 1.29
N ARG A 22 4.46 -17.66 0.92
CA ARG A 22 5.30 -17.77 -0.28
C ARG A 22 6.31 -18.92 -0.17
N GLN A 23 6.97 -19.08 0.97
CA GLN A 23 7.87 -20.21 1.23
C GLN A 23 7.13 -21.54 1.18
N LEU A 24 5.98 -21.66 1.87
CA LEU A 24 5.16 -22.86 1.91
C LEU A 24 4.72 -23.31 0.50
N LYS A 25 4.22 -22.37 -0.32
CA LYS A 25 3.84 -22.65 -1.71
C LYS A 25 5.02 -23.11 -2.57
N ALA A 26 6.19 -22.49 -2.41
CA ALA A 26 7.40 -22.90 -3.13
C ALA A 26 7.84 -24.32 -2.75
N SER A 27 7.83 -24.66 -1.44
CA SER A 27 8.18 -26.02 -0.97
C SER A 27 7.17 -27.09 -1.41
N LEU A 28 5.87 -26.78 -1.42
CA LEU A 28 4.84 -27.70 -1.95
C LEU A 28 4.99 -27.89 -3.47
N SER A 29 5.30 -26.83 -4.22
CA SER A 29 5.59 -26.90 -5.65
C SER A 29 6.82 -27.76 -5.96
N ALA A 30 7.84 -27.74 -5.11
CA ALA A 30 9.04 -28.56 -5.26
C ALA A 30 8.82 -30.04 -4.89
N ALA A 31 7.83 -30.35 -4.04
CA ALA A 31 7.52 -31.72 -3.64
C ALA A 31 6.85 -32.55 -4.76
N ASN A 32 6.23 -31.90 -5.75
CA ASN A 32 5.67 -32.51 -6.96
C ASN A 32 4.75 -33.72 -6.72
N VAL A 33 3.93 -33.68 -5.67
CA VAL A 33 2.96 -34.73 -5.31
C VAL A 33 1.58 -34.47 -5.92
N SER A 34 0.85 -35.54 -6.24
CA SER A 34 -0.54 -35.46 -6.74
C SER A 34 -1.53 -34.95 -5.70
N GLN A 35 -1.36 -35.32 -4.42
CA GLN A 35 -2.09 -34.74 -3.30
C GLN A 35 -1.14 -33.95 -2.40
N TRP A 36 -1.23 -32.63 -2.47
CA TRP A 36 -0.39 -31.70 -1.69
C TRP A 36 -0.60 -31.80 -0.17
N THR A 37 -1.75 -32.32 0.26
CA THR A 37 -2.10 -32.57 1.67
C THR A 37 -1.16 -33.58 2.31
N ASP A 38 -0.72 -34.59 1.56
CA ASP A 38 0.07 -35.71 2.09
C ASP A 38 1.53 -35.31 2.27
N ALA A 39 2.02 -34.39 1.42
CA ALA A 39 3.33 -33.76 1.58
C ALA A 39 3.33 -32.66 2.66
N LEU A 40 2.17 -32.09 3.04
CA LEU A 40 2.10 -30.94 3.95
C LEU A 40 2.80 -31.17 5.30
N PRO A 41 2.65 -32.32 6.00
CA PRO A 41 3.36 -32.56 7.26
C PRO A 41 4.88 -32.57 7.08
N PHE A 42 5.38 -33.19 6.01
CA PHE A 42 6.81 -33.27 5.69
C PHE A 42 7.39 -31.91 5.29
N VAL A 43 6.67 -31.14 4.47
CA VAL A 43 7.05 -29.78 4.09
C VAL A 43 7.08 -28.85 5.30
N LEU A 44 6.08 -28.91 6.18
CA LEU A 44 6.07 -28.13 7.42
C LEU A 44 7.19 -28.57 8.38
N LEU A 45 7.49 -29.86 8.48
CA LEU A 45 8.62 -30.37 9.25
C LEU A 45 9.96 -29.85 8.69
N GLY A 46 10.13 -29.86 7.37
CA GLY A 46 11.31 -29.32 6.69
C GLY A 46 11.48 -27.82 6.94
N ILE A 47 10.43 -27.02 6.75
CA ILE A 47 10.46 -25.56 7.00
C ILE A 47 10.77 -25.25 8.47
N ARG A 48 10.25 -26.03 9.43
CA ARG A 48 10.54 -25.86 10.87
C ARG A 48 11.99 -26.21 11.25
N ASN A 49 12.62 -27.13 10.52
CA ASN A 49 14.00 -27.57 10.74
C ASN A 49 15.04 -26.87 9.85
N ALA A 50 14.62 -26.08 8.87
CA ALA A 50 15.53 -25.25 8.08
C ALA A 50 16.19 -24.21 8.99
N VAL A 51 17.53 -24.14 8.96
CA VAL A 51 18.28 -23.08 9.65
C VAL A 51 18.01 -21.77 8.92
N LYS A 52 17.52 -20.78 9.65
CA LYS A 52 17.24 -19.47 9.08
C LYS A 52 18.54 -18.65 9.09
N ALA A 53 19.13 -18.42 7.92
CA ALA A 53 20.50 -17.90 7.80
C ALA A 53 20.73 -16.51 8.42
N ASP A 54 19.68 -15.72 8.62
CA ASP A 54 19.73 -14.42 9.32
C ASP A 54 19.80 -14.55 10.84
N ILE A 55 19.19 -15.59 11.42
CA ILE A 55 19.10 -15.82 12.88
C ILE A 55 20.11 -16.88 13.36
N GLY A 56 20.55 -17.79 12.47
CA GLY A 56 21.45 -18.90 12.79
C GLY A 56 20.78 -20.11 13.46
N TYR A 57 19.47 -20.03 13.77
CA TYR A 57 18.69 -21.07 14.43
C TYR A 57 17.52 -21.55 13.55
N THR A 58 16.99 -22.74 13.85
CA THR A 58 15.75 -23.26 13.23
C THR A 58 14.52 -22.78 14.01
N ALA A 59 13.36 -22.70 13.33
CA ALA A 59 12.11 -22.33 14.01
C ALA A 59 11.72 -23.36 15.08
N ALA A 60 12.05 -24.63 14.90
CA ALA A 60 11.85 -25.67 15.90
C ALA A 60 12.71 -25.47 17.16
N GLN A 61 14.01 -25.13 17.00
CA GLN A 61 14.89 -24.82 18.13
C GLN A 61 14.38 -23.63 18.94
N LEU A 62 13.89 -22.58 18.27
CA LEU A 62 13.38 -21.38 18.95
C LEU A 62 12.05 -21.61 19.70
N VAL A 63 11.26 -22.61 19.30
CA VAL A 63 9.98 -22.95 19.97
C VAL A 63 10.17 -23.98 21.09
N TYR A 64 11.01 -25.00 20.87
CA TYR A 64 11.15 -26.14 21.78
C TYR A 64 12.44 -26.14 22.61
N GLY A 65 13.39 -25.26 22.31
CA GLY A 65 14.72 -25.22 22.95
C GLY A 65 15.69 -26.32 22.49
N THR A 66 15.25 -27.26 21.66
CA THR A 66 16.03 -28.39 21.15
C THR A 66 15.88 -28.55 19.64
N THR A 67 16.84 -29.21 19.00
CA THR A 67 16.65 -29.73 17.63
C THR A 67 15.55 -30.79 17.62
N LEU A 68 14.68 -30.78 16.60
CA LEU A 68 13.78 -31.91 16.38
C LEU A 68 14.56 -33.06 15.75
N ARG A 69 14.35 -34.28 16.25
CA ARG A 69 14.97 -35.48 15.70
C ARG A 69 14.23 -35.88 14.41
N LEU A 70 14.91 -35.80 13.27
CA LEU A 70 14.36 -36.19 11.98
C LEU A 70 14.36 -37.73 11.81
N PRO A 71 13.48 -38.32 10.97
CA PRO A 71 13.46 -39.76 10.71
C PRO A 71 14.75 -40.38 10.13
N GLY A 72 15.73 -39.58 9.72
CA GLY A 72 17.08 -40.04 9.34
C GLY A 72 18.15 -39.88 10.44
N GLY A 73 17.85 -39.19 11.54
CA GLY A 73 18.78 -38.90 12.65
C GLY A 73 18.82 -39.98 13.74
N PHE A 74 18.63 -41.24 13.35
CA PHE A 74 18.50 -42.37 14.30
C PHE A 74 19.83 -43.03 14.68
N VAL A 75 20.94 -42.68 14.03
CA VAL A 75 22.25 -43.31 14.30
C VAL A 75 23.20 -42.33 14.98
N ASP A 76 23.22 -42.39 16.31
CA ASP A 76 24.42 -42.12 17.10
C ASP A 76 24.39 -43.04 18.33
N PRO A 77 25.17 -44.14 18.36
CA PRO A 77 25.23 -45.06 19.50
C PRO A 77 25.95 -44.47 20.73
N SER A 78 26.53 -43.27 20.62
CA SER A 78 27.50 -42.73 21.58
C SER A 78 27.10 -41.39 22.19
N SER A 79 26.15 -41.44 23.14
CA SER A 79 26.26 -40.55 24.29
C SER A 79 25.79 -41.27 25.56
N SER A 80 26.74 -41.47 26.47
CA SER A 80 26.50 -41.95 27.82
C SER A 80 25.44 -41.11 28.52
N SER A 81 24.60 -41.74 29.35
CA SER A 81 23.73 -41.09 30.32
C SER A 81 24.57 -40.26 31.32
N MET A 82 24.94 -39.05 30.93
CA MET A 82 25.46 -38.07 31.86
C MET A 82 24.28 -37.45 32.59
N ASN A 83 24.32 -37.55 33.92
CA ASN A 83 23.41 -36.87 34.83
C ASN A 83 23.63 -35.34 34.77
N MET A 84 23.22 -34.72 33.66
CA MET A 84 23.21 -33.27 33.52
C MET A 84 22.04 -32.72 34.33
N ASP A 85 22.37 -31.99 35.40
CA ASP A 85 21.38 -31.32 36.25
C ASP A 85 20.42 -30.49 35.38
N LEU A 86 19.13 -30.83 35.44
CA LEU A 86 18.05 -30.20 34.68
C LEU A 86 18.01 -28.68 34.94
N THR A 87 18.38 -28.26 36.15
CA THR A 87 18.49 -26.84 36.55
C THR A 87 19.61 -26.14 35.78
N SER A 88 20.78 -26.75 35.65
CA SER A 88 21.88 -26.23 34.83
C SER A 88 21.52 -26.14 33.34
N TYR A 89 20.75 -27.11 32.81
CA TYR A 89 20.30 -27.11 31.43
C TYR A 89 19.26 -26.01 31.16
N THR A 90 18.24 -25.89 32.00
CA THR A 90 17.21 -24.84 31.89
C THR A 90 17.80 -23.44 32.02
N ASN A 91 18.74 -23.21 32.94
CA ASN A 91 19.45 -21.94 33.04
C ASN A 91 20.27 -21.61 31.77
N ARG A 92 20.98 -22.59 31.20
CA ARG A 92 21.70 -22.41 29.92
C ARG A 92 20.75 -22.13 28.77
N LEU A 93 19.60 -22.82 28.70
CA LEU A 93 18.59 -22.61 27.67
C LEU A 93 17.93 -21.23 27.78
N THR A 94 17.54 -20.81 28.99
CA THR A 94 16.99 -19.48 29.26
C THR A 94 17.99 -18.38 28.87
N ASN A 95 19.26 -18.52 29.24
CA ASN A 95 20.31 -17.58 28.84
C ASN A 95 20.53 -17.57 27.31
N ALA A 96 20.49 -18.72 26.64
CA ALA A 96 20.57 -18.81 25.18
C ALA A 96 19.36 -18.12 24.52
N MET A 97 18.14 -18.37 24.99
CA MET A 97 16.92 -17.73 24.48
C MET A 97 16.91 -16.22 24.71
N HIS A 98 17.41 -15.73 25.84
CA HIS A 98 17.62 -14.29 26.07
C HIS A 98 18.72 -13.68 25.17
N SER A 99 19.69 -14.48 24.71
CA SER A 99 20.70 -14.04 23.75
C SER A 99 20.16 -13.96 22.31
N VAL A 100 19.12 -14.74 21.97
CA VAL A 100 18.42 -14.62 20.67
C VAL A 100 17.57 -13.36 20.66
N LYS A 101 18.21 -12.25 20.29
CA LYS A 101 17.49 -11.02 19.94
C LYS A 101 16.81 -11.22 18.59
N PRO A 102 15.56 -10.74 18.40
CA PRO A 102 14.98 -10.65 17.07
C PRO A 102 15.93 -9.82 16.21
N VAL A 103 16.42 -10.41 15.12
CA VAL A 103 17.26 -9.71 14.14
C VAL A 103 16.49 -8.48 13.72
N SER A 104 17.12 -7.30 13.87
CA SER A 104 16.55 -6.06 13.41
C SER A 104 16.29 -6.19 11.92
N THR A 105 15.02 -6.38 11.54
CA THR A 105 14.63 -6.34 10.15
C THR A 105 14.95 -4.94 9.68
N GLY A 106 16.01 -4.82 8.85
CA GLY A 106 16.49 -3.53 8.37
C GLY A 106 15.31 -2.68 7.89
N PRO A 107 15.28 -1.38 8.21
CA PRO A 107 14.11 -0.55 7.95
C PRO A 107 13.69 -0.74 6.50
N GLN A 108 12.45 -1.21 6.28
CA GLN A 108 11.85 -1.29 4.95
C GLN A 108 11.48 0.12 4.49
N SER A 109 12.48 1.00 4.43
CA SER A 109 12.47 2.30 3.76
C SER A 109 12.59 2.06 2.27
N THR A 110 11.61 1.35 1.70
CA THR A 110 11.10 1.84 0.42
C THR A 110 10.68 3.27 0.67
N ASP A 111 11.20 4.22 -0.11
CA ASP A 111 10.75 5.60 -0.08
C ASP A 111 9.31 5.63 -0.61
N ILE A 112 8.36 5.36 0.28
CA ILE A 112 6.94 5.40 -0.01
C ILE A 112 6.61 6.88 -0.08
N PHE A 113 6.52 7.40 -1.30
CA PHE A 113 6.07 8.75 -1.56
C PHE A 113 4.64 8.93 -1.04
N VAL A 114 4.53 9.39 0.20
CA VAL A 114 3.28 9.88 0.79
C VAL A 114 3.18 11.34 0.39
N GLN A 115 2.09 11.73 -0.27
CA GLN A 115 1.86 13.13 -0.62
C GLN A 115 1.80 13.98 0.67
N PRO A 116 2.64 15.02 0.85
CA PRO A 116 2.65 15.86 2.05
C PRO A 116 1.26 16.44 2.38
N ASP A 117 0.54 16.81 1.33
CA ASP A 117 -0.83 17.35 1.35
C ASP A 117 -1.83 16.44 2.08
N LEU A 118 -1.57 15.14 2.16
CA LEU A 118 -2.44 14.18 2.85
C LEU A 118 -2.59 14.53 4.34
N TRP A 119 -1.53 15.08 4.96
CA TRP A 119 -1.54 15.47 6.38
C TRP A 119 -2.46 16.67 6.66
N TYR A 120 -2.59 17.57 5.69
CA TYR A 120 -3.38 18.81 5.81
C TYR A 120 -4.77 18.69 5.17
N SER A 121 -4.99 17.74 4.25
CA SER A 121 -6.27 17.59 3.54
C SER A 121 -7.43 17.28 4.49
N THR A 122 -8.52 18.04 4.40
CA THR A 122 -9.74 17.83 5.20
C THR A 122 -10.51 16.59 4.77
N HIS A 123 -10.42 16.27 3.47
CA HIS A 123 -11.05 15.13 2.82
C HIS A 123 -10.01 14.34 2.02
N VAL A 124 -10.26 13.04 1.84
CA VAL A 124 -9.39 12.11 1.12
C VAL A 124 -10.19 11.23 0.16
N PHE A 125 -9.60 10.94 -0.99
CA PHE A 125 -10.06 9.92 -1.92
C PHE A 125 -9.53 8.54 -1.49
N VAL A 126 -10.37 7.51 -1.53
CA VAL A 126 -10.03 6.15 -1.08
C VAL A 126 -9.95 5.19 -2.26
N ARG A 127 -8.81 4.51 -2.45
CA ARG A 127 -8.61 3.56 -3.56
C ARG A 127 -9.45 2.29 -3.38
N ARG A 128 -10.21 1.92 -4.42
CA ARG A 128 -10.95 0.65 -4.49
C ARG A 128 -10.05 -0.47 -5.01
N ASP A 129 -9.54 -1.29 -4.09
CA ASP A 129 -8.67 -2.45 -4.37
C ASP A 129 -9.43 -3.78 -4.58
N SER A 130 -10.76 -3.74 -4.46
CA SER A 130 -11.63 -4.84 -4.87
C SER A 130 -11.69 -4.97 -6.40
N HIS A 131 -12.17 -6.11 -6.90
CA HIS A 131 -12.48 -6.29 -8.32
C HIS A 131 -13.48 -5.20 -8.78
N ARG A 132 -13.03 -4.32 -9.69
CA ARG A 132 -13.80 -3.20 -10.24
C ARG A 132 -14.50 -3.60 -11.53
N ARG A 133 -15.66 -3.02 -11.80
CA ARG A 133 -16.33 -3.15 -13.11
C ARG A 133 -15.65 -2.26 -14.16
N PRO A 134 -15.77 -2.57 -15.47
CA PRO A 134 -15.32 -1.67 -16.53
C PRO A 134 -15.92 -0.26 -16.34
N PHE A 135 -15.09 0.77 -16.53
CA PHE A 135 -15.43 2.20 -16.34
C PHE A 135 -15.84 2.64 -14.93
N GLU A 136 -15.78 1.78 -13.91
CA GLU A 136 -15.94 2.19 -12.52
C GLU A 136 -14.73 3.03 -12.05
N PRO A 137 -14.91 4.14 -11.31
CA PRO A 137 -13.78 4.93 -10.81
C PRO A 137 -12.84 4.12 -9.91
N ALA A 138 -11.54 4.46 -9.94
CA ALA A 138 -10.51 3.80 -9.13
C ALA A 138 -10.50 4.25 -7.67
N TYR A 139 -11.06 5.43 -7.41
CA TYR A 139 -11.16 6.03 -6.10
C TYR A 139 -12.61 6.35 -5.80
N GLU A 140 -13.01 6.07 -4.57
CA GLU A 140 -14.20 6.62 -3.93
C GLU A 140 -13.94 8.07 -3.52
N GLY A 141 -15.01 8.88 -3.46
CA GLY A 141 -14.97 10.36 -3.47
C GLY A 141 -14.25 11.04 -2.30
N PRO A 142 -14.36 12.37 -2.16
CA PRO A 142 -13.76 13.10 -1.05
C PRO A 142 -14.46 12.75 0.27
N ILE A 143 -13.92 11.80 1.02
CA ILE A 143 -14.44 11.37 2.32
C ILE A 143 -13.73 12.16 3.43
N LYS A 144 -14.49 12.61 4.43
CA LYS A 144 -13.97 13.40 5.56
C LYS A 144 -13.04 12.56 6.45
N VAL A 145 -11.87 13.12 6.79
CA VAL A 145 -10.93 12.51 7.74
C VAL A 145 -11.33 12.88 9.17
N LEU A 146 -11.44 11.88 10.05
CA LEU A 146 -11.74 12.04 11.48
C LEU A 146 -10.46 12.06 12.32
N GLN A 147 -9.55 11.10 12.10
CA GLN A 147 -8.29 10.96 12.85
C GLN A 147 -7.16 10.54 11.90
N ARG A 148 -5.95 11.01 12.17
CA ARG A 148 -4.74 10.71 11.38
C ARG A 148 -3.71 10.00 12.26
N GLU A 149 -3.37 8.76 11.93
CA GLU A 149 -2.23 8.05 12.51
C GLU A 149 -1.10 7.93 11.46
N PRO A 150 0.16 7.71 11.87
CA PRO A 150 1.31 7.68 10.93
C PRO A 150 1.27 6.60 9.83
N LYS A 151 0.34 5.63 9.90
CA LYS A 151 0.20 4.53 8.92
C LYS A 151 -1.21 4.33 8.39
N TYR A 152 -2.23 4.91 9.03
CA TYR A 152 -3.63 4.74 8.65
C TYR A 152 -4.45 5.93 9.15
N TYR A 153 -5.48 6.33 8.42
CA TYR A 153 -6.44 7.33 8.88
C TYR A 153 -7.76 6.66 9.23
N ILE A 154 -8.51 7.29 10.14
CA ILE A 154 -9.91 6.95 10.40
C ILE A 154 -10.76 7.97 9.65
N ILE A 155 -11.67 7.50 8.80
CA ILE A 155 -12.54 8.31 7.97
C ILE A 155 -14.01 8.05 8.27
N ASP A 156 -14.87 9.03 7.98
CA ASP A 156 -16.32 8.89 8.08
C ASP A 156 -16.90 8.34 6.78
N LYS A 157 -17.05 7.01 6.70
CA LYS A 157 -17.67 6.36 5.57
C LYS A 157 -19.15 6.10 5.86
N ASP A 158 -20.02 6.90 5.25
CA ASP A 158 -21.48 6.77 5.31
C ASP A 158 -22.03 6.73 6.76
N GLY A 159 -21.41 7.48 7.69
CA GLY A 159 -21.75 7.48 9.12
C GLY A 159 -21.05 6.40 9.94
N THR A 160 -20.10 5.66 9.35
CA THR A 160 -19.30 4.64 10.04
C THR A 160 -17.80 4.95 9.98
N ASN A 161 -17.12 4.76 11.12
CA ASN A 161 -15.68 5.00 11.22
C ASN A 161 -14.89 3.83 10.63
N ASP A 162 -14.26 4.01 9.45
CA ASP A 162 -13.40 2.99 8.82
C ASP A 162 -11.92 3.36 8.91
N SER A 163 -11.05 2.36 9.13
CA SER A 163 -9.60 2.52 9.31
C SER A 163 -8.85 2.09 8.05
N ILE A 164 -8.25 3.05 7.35
CA ILE A 164 -7.66 2.85 6.02
C ILE A 164 -6.17 3.22 6.00
N SER A 165 -5.32 2.31 5.52
CA SER A 165 -3.88 2.53 5.36
C SER A 165 -3.58 3.71 4.42
N ILE A 166 -2.56 4.52 4.75
CA ILE A 166 -2.15 5.67 3.92
C ILE A 166 -1.84 5.29 2.45
N ASP A 167 -1.34 4.08 2.20
CA ASP A 167 -1.09 3.49 0.86
C ASP A 167 -2.32 3.45 -0.07
N ARG A 168 -3.52 3.63 0.49
CA ARG A 168 -4.82 3.60 -0.21
C ARG A 168 -5.52 4.95 -0.23
N LEU A 169 -4.89 6.00 0.32
CA LEU A 169 -5.46 7.35 0.42
C LEU A 169 -4.77 8.30 -0.56
N LYS A 170 -5.52 9.29 -1.01
CA LYS A 170 -5.03 10.43 -1.79
C LYS A 170 -5.69 11.70 -1.27
N ALA A 171 -4.95 12.80 -1.15
CA ALA A 171 -5.52 14.08 -0.73
C ALA A 171 -6.63 14.52 -1.68
N ALA A 172 -7.75 15.03 -1.12
CA ALA A 172 -8.77 15.70 -1.91
C ALA A 172 -8.63 17.22 -1.76
N TYR A 173 -8.53 17.90 -2.91
CA TYR A 173 -8.50 19.36 -2.99
C TYR A 173 -9.93 19.83 -3.24
N LEU A 174 -10.48 20.60 -2.30
CA LEU A 174 -11.80 21.21 -2.39
C LEU A 174 -11.62 22.72 -2.44
N GLU A 175 -12.34 23.41 -3.33
CA GLU A 175 -12.31 24.86 -3.41
C GLU A 175 -12.70 25.49 -2.06
N GLY A 176 -11.96 26.51 -1.64
CA GLY A 176 -12.09 27.13 -0.31
C GLY A 176 -11.12 26.60 0.76
N ASN A 177 -10.38 25.50 0.54
CA ASN A 177 -9.27 25.09 1.42
C ASN A 177 -7.91 25.42 0.79
N PRO A 178 -7.22 26.49 1.22
CA PRO A 178 -5.87 26.79 0.74
C PRO A 178 -4.87 25.83 1.39
N ILE A 179 -4.67 24.67 0.75
CA ILE A 179 -3.37 23.99 0.87
C ILE A 179 -2.35 24.92 0.22
N HIS A 180 -1.32 25.34 0.95
CA HIS A 180 -0.29 26.26 0.47
C HIS A 180 0.62 25.55 -0.54
N VAL A 181 0.12 25.40 -1.76
CA VAL A 181 0.92 25.03 -2.92
C VAL A 181 1.72 26.26 -3.35
N ASP A 182 2.94 26.36 -2.82
CA ASP A 182 4.02 27.10 -3.45
C ASP A 182 4.31 26.47 -4.82
N PHE A 183 3.55 26.89 -5.83
CA PHE A 183 4.00 26.73 -7.20
C PHE A 183 5.23 27.62 -7.36
N PRO A 184 6.42 27.06 -7.71
CA PRO A 184 7.56 27.89 -8.03
C PRO A 184 7.15 28.81 -9.18
N SER A 185 7.13 30.12 -8.91
CA SER A 185 6.83 31.12 -9.93
C SER A 185 7.85 30.95 -11.05
N VAL A 186 7.42 30.40 -12.18
CA VAL A 186 8.21 30.38 -13.41
C VAL A 186 8.38 31.82 -13.82
N GLN A 187 9.51 32.42 -13.42
CA GLN A 187 9.90 33.74 -13.86
C GLN A 187 10.01 33.68 -15.39
N SER A 188 9.13 34.41 -16.08
CA SER A 188 9.21 34.57 -17.53
C SER A 188 10.44 35.42 -17.86
N HIS A 189 11.61 34.77 -17.97
CA HIS A 189 12.79 35.41 -18.53
C HIS A 189 12.52 35.63 -20.02
N ASN A 190 12.22 36.87 -20.38
CA ASN A 190 12.02 37.26 -21.77
C ASN A 190 13.34 37.05 -22.54
N THR A 191 13.39 36.10 -23.45
CA THR A 191 14.48 36.00 -24.45
C THR A 191 13.91 35.56 -25.79
N THR A 192 13.87 36.52 -26.70
CA THR A 192 13.37 36.42 -28.07
C THR A 192 14.20 35.45 -28.92
N PRO A 193 13.56 34.60 -29.74
CA PRO A 193 14.12 34.13 -31.00
C PRO A 193 13.31 34.68 -32.18
N THR A 194 13.93 35.54 -32.98
CA THR A 194 13.33 36.16 -34.16
C THR A 194 13.33 35.21 -35.37
N LEU A 195 12.16 34.85 -35.91
CA LEU A 195 12.01 34.40 -37.31
C LEU A 195 10.65 34.83 -37.93
N ILE A 196 10.68 36.03 -38.56
CA ILE A 196 10.09 36.38 -39.88
C ILE A 196 8.68 35.83 -40.25
N ILE A 197 7.65 36.69 -40.11
CA ILE A 197 6.75 37.27 -41.17
C ILE A 197 6.18 36.32 -42.27
N PRO A 198 4.88 36.42 -42.72
CA PRO A 198 4.01 37.62 -42.74
C PRO A 198 2.56 37.50 -42.22
N TYR A 199 1.96 38.66 -41.96
CA TYR A 199 0.52 38.91 -41.78
C TYR A 199 -0.18 39.16 -43.12
N PRO A 200 -1.52 39.19 -43.14
CA PRO A 200 -2.17 40.40 -43.66
C PRO A 200 -3.16 41.05 -42.67
N THR A 201 -3.08 42.39 -42.59
CA THR A 201 -4.07 43.34 -42.03
C THR A 201 -5.41 43.21 -42.79
N THR A 202 -6.63 43.52 -42.32
CA THR A 202 -7.28 44.76 -41.82
C THR A 202 -8.77 44.39 -41.53
N THR A 203 -9.70 45.13 -40.89
CA THR A 203 -9.82 46.53 -40.40
C THR A 203 -10.82 46.58 -39.22
N ASN A 204 -10.99 47.74 -38.57
CA ASN A 204 -12.11 48.04 -37.65
C ASN A 204 -13.37 48.52 -38.40
N THR A 205 -14.58 48.38 -37.82
CA THR A 205 -15.72 49.34 -37.86
C THR A 205 -16.80 48.95 -36.82
N HIS A 206 -17.52 49.94 -36.26
CA HIS A 206 -18.64 49.84 -35.29
C HIS A 206 -19.88 49.12 -35.91
N ASP A 207 -20.89 48.62 -35.18
CA ASP A 207 -21.88 49.37 -34.38
C ASP A 207 -22.98 48.45 -33.75
N GLY A 208 -23.90 48.99 -32.94
CA GLY A 208 -25.32 48.56 -32.93
C GLY A 208 -25.85 47.39 -32.07
N THR A 209 -26.32 47.72 -30.85
CA THR A 209 -27.46 47.22 -30.04
C THR A 209 -28.39 46.04 -30.49
N SER A 210 -28.58 45.09 -29.55
CA SER A 210 -29.73 44.17 -29.30
C SER A 210 -30.32 43.25 -30.40
N THR A 211 -30.31 41.92 -30.15
CA THR A 211 -31.49 41.09 -29.76
C THR A 211 -31.17 39.57 -29.67
N VAL A 212 -32.02 38.86 -28.92
CA VAL A 212 -32.20 37.39 -28.79
C VAL A 212 -31.49 36.49 -29.82
N SER A 213 -30.66 35.53 -29.39
CA SER A 213 -30.42 34.29 -30.15
C SER A 213 -29.79 33.12 -29.35
N GLU A 214 -30.53 32.00 -29.38
CA GLU A 214 -30.08 30.62 -29.64
C GLU A 214 -28.92 29.97 -28.84
N ASN A 215 -29.23 28.78 -28.30
CA ASN A 215 -28.30 27.82 -27.70
C ASN A 215 -27.16 27.41 -28.65
N LYS A 216 -26.05 28.15 -28.61
CA LYS A 216 -24.88 27.97 -29.48
C LYS A 216 -24.14 26.67 -29.13
N LEU A 217 -24.37 25.61 -29.91
CA LEU A 217 -23.67 24.33 -29.75
C LEU A 217 -22.15 24.55 -29.87
N LYS A 218 -21.42 24.22 -28.80
CA LYS A 218 -19.94 24.31 -28.79
C LYS A 218 -19.36 23.14 -29.58
N THR A 219 -18.56 23.46 -30.59
CA THR A 219 -17.88 22.50 -31.46
C THR A 219 -16.43 22.37 -31.03
N THR A 220 -15.98 21.14 -30.76
CA THR A 220 -14.57 20.88 -30.43
C THR A 220 -13.66 21.06 -31.66
N ARG A 221 -12.34 21.20 -31.44
CA ARG A 221 -11.32 21.25 -32.52
C ARG A 221 -11.36 20.04 -33.48
N SER A 222 -12.04 18.94 -33.11
CA SER A 222 -12.27 17.74 -33.94
C SER A 222 -13.58 17.77 -34.75
N GLY A 223 -14.32 18.87 -34.76
CA GLY A 223 -15.63 18.99 -35.42
C GLY A 223 -16.81 18.38 -34.63
N ARG A 224 -16.56 17.67 -33.52
CA ARG A 224 -17.61 17.07 -32.70
C ARG A 224 -18.38 18.15 -31.93
N ARG A 225 -19.70 18.21 -32.14
CA ARG A 225 -20.65 19.11 -31.45
C ARG A 225 -21.05 18.51 -30.11
N VAL A 226 -20.96 19.28 -29.03
CA VAL A 226 -21.34 18.84 -27.67
C VAL A 226 -22.49 19.71 -27.16
N ARG A 227 -23.54 19.08 -26.62
CA ARG A 227 -24.54 19.74 -25.78
C ARG A 227 -24.19 19.49 -24.32
N PHE A 228 -24.15 20.56 -23.53
CA PHE A 228 -24.05 20.48 -22.08
C PHE A 228 -25.46 20.52 -21.49
N ALA A 229 -25.72 19.75 -20.43
CA ALA A 229 -27.02 19.73 -19.75
C ALA A 229 -27.14 20.93 -18.81
N GLU A 230 -28.32 21.55 -18.78
CA GLU A 230 -28.55 22.87 -18.18
C GLU A 230 -28.34 22.91 -16.65
N HIS A 231 -28.52 21.78 -15.96
CA HIS A 231 -28.29 21.59 -14.51
C HIS A 231 -26.83 21.88 -14.05
N LEU A 232 -25.85 21.95 -14.96
CA LEU A 232 -24.47 22.25 -14.56
C LEU A 232 -24.23 23.73 -14.19
N ASN A 233 -25.20 24.61 -14.42
CA ASN A 233 -25.07 26.05 -14.11
C ASN A 233 -25.32 26.37 -12.62
N ASP A 234 -25.96 25.46 -11.88
CA ASP A 234 -26.41 25.70 -10.48
C ASP A 234 -25.27 25.65 -9.44
N TYR A 235 -24.01 25.55 -9.90
CA TYR A 235 -22.80 25.52 -9.07
C TYR A 235 -21.93 26.79 -9.19
N CYS A 236 -22.45 27.86 -9.82
CA CYS A 236 -21.76 29.14 -9.97
C CYS A 236 -22.57 30.32 -9.39
N THR A 237 -22.43 30.55 -8.08
CA THR A 237 -22.64 31.85 -7.41
C THR A 237 -21.67 31.98 -6.25
#